data_AF-A0A1U7J232-F1
#
_entry.id   AF-A0A1U7J232-F1
#
_cell.length_a   1.000
_cell.length_b   1.000
_cell.length_c   1.000
_cell.angle_alpha   90.00
_cell.angle_beta   90.00
_cell.angle_gamma   90.00
#
_symmetry.space_group_name_H-M   'P 1'
#
loop_
_entity.id
_entity.type
_entity.pdbx_description
1 polymer ?
#
loop_
_entity_poly.entity_id
_entity_poly.type
_entity_poly.pdbx_seq_one_letter_code
_entity_poly.pdbx_strand_id
1 'polypeptide(L)'
;MAVSLILRRAAKKDNFANRILSKIKGPRAVRLVIGVLFGLTLWMRHTNPLFAQFFQVAEDFFTTTFPDAGDVVPLVFGVIRALFLLYIAVSLVRVIQAARNDDDWQQLARAPMIIVMAVVIGDVLATLVVGA
;
A
#
# COMPACT_ATOMS: atom_id res chain seq x y z
N MET A 1 -1.14 48.14 10.77
CA MET A 1 -0.93 47.08 11.79
C MET A 1 -0.74 45.67 11.19
N ALA A 2 -1.31 45.35 10.02
CA ALA A 2 -1.19 44.02 9.41
C ALA A 2 0.20 43.68 8.82
N VAL A 3 0.92 44.69 8.30
CA VAL A 3 2.22 44.49 7.62
C VAL A 3 3.32 44.02 8.60
N SER A 4 3.34 44.54 9.83
CA SER A 4 4.33 44.13 10.84
C SER A 4 4.11 42.70 11.35
N LEU A 5 2.87 42.20 11.32
CA LEU A 5 2.54 40.81 11.65
C LEU A 5 3.00 39.83 10.56
N ILE A 6 2.90 40.23 9.29
CA ILE A 6 3.36 39.41 8.15
C ILE A 6 4.90 39.32 8.16
N LEU A 7 5.60 40.43 8.39
CA LEU A 7 7.06 40.46 8.49
C LEU A 7 7.59 39.64 9.69
N ARG A 8 6.91 39.66 10.84
CA ARG A 8 7.25 38.81 12.00
C ARG A 8 7.07 37.31 11.72
N ARG A 9 6.05 36.93 10.93
CA ARG A 9 5.82 35.53 10.56
C ARG A 9 6.87 35.02 9.57
N ALA A 10 7.29 35.85 8.62
CA ALA A 10 8.40 35.54 7.71
C ALA A 10 9.68 35.30 8.53
N ALA A 11 10.12 36.28 9.34
CA ALA A 11 11.33 36.21 10.16
C ALA A 11 11.47 34.94 11.05
N LYS A 12 10.34 34.37 11.50
CA LYS A 12 10.33 33.16 12.34
C LYS A 12 10.54 31.86 11.53
N LYS A 13 10.07 31.81 10.28
CA LYS A 13 10.25 30.66 9.36
C LYS A 13 11.73 30.46 9.03
N ASP A 14 12.44 31.56 8.84
CA ASP A 14 13.87 31.61 8.50
C ASP A 14 14.73 31.04 9.64
N ASN A 15 14.39 31.41 10.88
CA ASN A 15 15.08 30.94 12.07
C ASN A 15 14.88 29.44 12.33
N PHE A 16 13.71 28.89 11.99
CA PHE A 16 13.45 27.47 12.12
C PHE A 16 14.20 26.66 11.06
N ALA A 17 14.13 27.08 9.79
CA ALA A 17 14.86 26.45 8.70
C ALA A 17 16.38 26.47 8.97
N ASN A 18 16.93 27.60 9.40
CA ASN A 18 18.35 27.73 9.72
C ASN A 18 18.78 26.88 10.93
N ARG A 19 17.92 26.67 11.93
CA ARG A 19 18.19 25.76 13.05
C ARG A 19 18.21 24.29 12.65
N ILE A 20 17.43 23.90 11.65
CA ILE A 20 17.46 22.53 11.10
C ILE A 20 18.68 22.37 10.19
N LEU A 21 18.91 23.33 9.30
CA LEU A 21 20.04 23.31 8.37
C LEU A 21 21.38 23.34 9.10
N SER A 22 21.50 24.04 10.23
CA SER A 22 22.73 24.04 11.04
C SER A 22 23.05 22.67 11.66
N LYS A 23 22.03 21.87 11.99
CA LYS A 23 22.20 20.48 12.46
C LYS A 23 22.59 19.51 11.35
N ILE A 24 22.34 19.87 10.08
CA ILE A 24 22.61 19.02 8.89
C ILE A 24 24.01 19.28 8.30
N LYS A 25 24.82 20.19 8.86
CA LYS A 25 26.13 20.58 8.31
C LYS A 25 27.25 19.53 8.43
N GLY A 26 27.02 18.40 9.11
CA GLY A 26 28.04 17.38 9.35
C GLY A 26 28.01 16.21 8.35
N PRO A 27 29.16 15.67 7.91
CA PRO A 27 29.20 14.53 6.98
C PRO A 27 28.52 13.27 7.54
N ARG A 28 28.45 13.12 8.88
CA ARG A 28 27.71 12.05 9.56
C ARG A 28 26.19 12.21 9.43
N ALA A 29 25.68 13.43 9.52
CA ALA A 29 24.26 13.72 9.36
C ALA A 29 23.80 13.49 7.91
N VAL A 30 24.63 13.88 6.94
CA VAL A 30 24.37 13.63 5.51
C VAL A 30 24.32 12.12 5.22
N ARG A 31 25.26 11.32 5.76
CA ARG A 31 25.25 9.85 5.61
C ARG A 31 24.01 9.19 6.21
N LEU A 32 23.54 9.67 7.36
CA LEU A 32 22.31 9.15 7.99
C LEU A 32 21.07 9.50 7.16
N VAL A 33 20.97 10.74 6.64
CA VAL A 33 19.87 11.15 5.78
C VAL A 33 19.84 10.34 4.49
N ILE A 34 20.99 10.13 3.86
CA ILE A 34 21.10 9.29 2.65
C ILE A 34 20.73 7.83 2.96
N GLY A 35 21.21 7.27 4.07
CA GLY A 35 20.87 5.90 4.48
C GLY A 35 19.38 5.71 4.77
N VAL A 36 18.74 6.68 5.41
CA VAL A 36 17.29 6.67 5.67
C VAL A 36 16.50 6.82 4.37
N LEU A 37 16.89 7.73 3.49
CA LEU A 37 16.24 7.88 2.18
C LEU A 37 16.39 6.62 1.32
N PHE A 38 17.59 6.03 1.29
CA PHE A 38 17.84 4.80 0.57
C PHE A 38 17.04 3.62 1.14
N GLY A 39 17.04 3.46 2.48
CA GLY A 39 16.23 2.45 3.16
C GLY A 39 14.73 2.61 2.90
N LEU A 40 14.22 3.85 2.89
CA LEU A 40 12.82 4.14 2.54
C LEU A 40 12.51 3.81 1.07
N THR A 41 13.42 4.11 0.14
CA THR A 41 13.21 3.77 -1.28
C THR A 41 13.23 2.26 -1.52
N LEU A 42 14.08 1.51 -0.83
CA LEU A 42 14.09 0.05 -0.89
C LEU A 42 12.83 -0.55 -0.26
N TRP A 43 12.40 -0.03 0.89
CA TRP A 43 11.16 -0.43 1.54
C TRP A 43 9.95 -0.21 0.61
N MET A 44 9.82 0.98 0.02
CA MET A 44 8.73 1.28 -0.91
C MET A 44 8.74 0.40 -2.16
N ARG A 45 9.91 -0.09 -2.58
CA ARG A 45 10.03 -1.00 -3.73
C ARG A 45 9.60 -2.43 -3.42
N HIS A 46 9.61 -2.84 -2.15
CA HIS A 46 9.22 -4.18 -1.71
C HIS A 46 7.82 -4.26 -1.10
N THR A 47 7.13 -3.13 -0.91
CA THR A 47 5.72 -3.14 -0.50
C THR A 47 4.82 -3.26 -1.71
N ASN A 48 4.78 -4.44 -2.33
CA ASN A 48 3.58 -4.82 -3.06
C ASN A 48 2.47 -4.98 -2.01
N PRO A 49 1.29 -4.37 -2.16
CA PRO A 49 0.20 -4.57 -1.22
C PRO A 49 -0.06 -6.07 -1.09
N LEU A 50 -0.04 -6.58 0.15
CA LEU A 50 -0.10 -8.00 0.51
C LEU A 50 -1.32 -8.76 -0.09
N PHE A 51 -2.32 -8.01 -0.58
CA PHE A 51 -3.56 -8.52 -1.18
C PHE A 51 -3.50 -8.70 -2.71
N ALA A 52 -2.50 -8.13 -3.38
CA ALA A 52 -2.34 -8.22 -4.84
C ALA A 52 -1.36 -9.32 -5.27
N GLN A 53 -0.58 -9.88 -4.33
CA GLN A 53 0.54 -10.77 -4.64
C GLN A 53 0.09 -12.11 -5.23
N PHE A 54 -0.92 -12.76 -4.66
CA PHE A 54 -1.48 -14.01 -5.21
C PHE A 54 -1.93 -13.87 -6.66
N PHE A 55 -2.72 -12.83 -6.96
CA PHE A 55 -3.23 -12.62 -8.31
C PHE A 55 -2.11 -12.29 -9.29
N GLN A 56 -1.00 -11.68 -8.83
CA GLN A 56 0.14 -11.38 -9.68
C GLN A 56 0.95 -12.64 -10.00
N VAL A 57 1.26 -13.45 -8.98
CA VAL A 57 1.94 -14.75 -9.16
C VAL A 57 1.15 -15.66 -10.10
N ALA A 58 -0.18 -15.71 -9.92
CA ALA A 58 -1.04 -16.47 -10.80
C ALA A 58 -1.05 -15.91 -12.24
N GLU A 59 -1.15 -14.59 -12.42
CA GLU A 59 -1.07 -13.96 -13.76
C GLU A 59 0.25 -14.29 -14.46
N ASP A 60 1.37 -14.18 -13.74
CA ASP A 60 2.70 -14.50 -14.26
C ASP A 60 2.80 -15.98 -14.68
N PHE A 61 2.26 -16.89 -13.87
CA PHE A 61 2.19 -18.31 -14.19
C PHE A 61 1.38 -18.57 -15.47
N PHE A 62 0.18 -18.01 -15.59
CA PHE A 62 -0.67 -18.19 -16.77
C PHE A 62 -0.06 -17.54 -18.01
N THR A 63 0.57 -16.36 -17.88
CA THR A 63 1.25 -15.68 -19.00
C THR A 63 2.43 -16.49 -19.51
N THR A 64 3.17 -17.14 -18.60
CA THR A 64 4.31 -18.00 -18.96
C THR A 64 3.88 -19.35 -19.52
N THR A 65 2.79 -19.92 -18.99
CA THR A 65 2.28 -21.25 -19.39
C THR A 65 1.55 -21.18 -20.73
N PHE A 66 0.88 -20.06 -21.03
CA PHE A 66 0.09 -19.86 -22.24
C PHE A 66 0.58 -18.60 -23.00
N PRO A 67 1.76 -18.65 -23.63
CA PRO A 67 2.34 -17.49 -24.32
C PRO A 67 1.48 -16.99 -25.50
N ASP A 68 0.71 -17.89 -26.13
CA ASP A 68 -0.18 -17.56 -27.25
C ASP A 68 -1.51 -16.90 -26.81
N ALA A 69 -1.78 -16.84 -25.50
CA ALA A 69 -3.01 -16.23 -24.97
C ALA A 69 -3.00 -14.69 -25.04
N GLY A 70 -1.85 -14.07 -25.32
CA GLY A 70 -1.71 -12.63 -25.50
C GLY A 70 -2.35 -11.82 -24.39
N ASP A 71 -3.13 -10.79 -24.76
CA ASP A 71 -3.76 -9.85 -23.81
C ASP A 71 -4.94 -10.45 -23.02
N VAL A 72 -5.35 -11.70 -23.28
CA VAL A 72 -6.48 -12.32 -22.59
C VAL A 72 -6.16 -12.59 -21.12
N VAL A 73 -4.94 -13.07 -20.83
CA VAL A 73 -4.50 -13.36 -19.45
C VAL A 73 -4.52 -12.09 -18.58
N PRO A 74 -3.81 -11.00 -18.94
CA PRO A 74 -3.84 -9.77 -18.14
C PRO A 74 -5.23 -9.15 -18.05
N LEU A 75 -6.06 -9.27 -19.09
CA LEU A 75 -7.45 -8.79 -19.06
C LEU A 75 -8.28 -9.54 -18.01
N VAL A 76 -8.26 -10.87 -18.03
CA VAL A 76 -9.02 -11.71 -17.07
C VAL A 76 -8.57 -11.44 -15.64
N PHE A 77 -7.27 -11.39 -15.38
CA PHE A 77 -6.74 -11.08 -14.06
C PHE A 77 -7.06 -9.65 -13.62
N GLY A 78 -7.05 -8.68 -14.54
CA GLY A 78 -7.51 -7.32 -14.29
C GLY A 78 -8.98 -7.26 -13.86
N VAL A 79 -9.87 -7.97 -14.54
CA VAL A 79 -11.30 -8.04 -14.18
C VAL A 79 -11.50 -8.71 -12.84
N ILE A 80 -10.88 -9.86 -12.58
CA ILE A 80 -11.03 -10.58 -11.30
C ILE A 80 -10.52 -9.73 -10.14
N ARG A 81 -9.38 -9.04 -10.28
CA ARG A 81 -8.87 -8.09 -9.25
C ARG A 81 -9.85 -6.95 -9.00
N ALA A 82 -10.42 -6.37 -10.06
CA ALA A 82 -11.40 -5.30 -9.93
C ALA A 82 -12.66 -5.77 -9.18
N LEU A 83 -13.17 -6.98 -9.50
CA LEU A 83 -14.31 -7.58 -8.81
C LEU A 83 -13.99 -7.90 -7.34
N PHE A 84 -12.79 -8.40 -7.06
CA PHE A 84 -12.33 -8.65 -5.70
C PHE A 84 -12.29 -7.35 -4.88
N LEU A 85 -11.69 -6.28 -5.41
CA LEU A 85 -11.64 -4.98 -4.75
C LEU A 85 -13.04 -4.38 -4.56
N LEU A 86 -13.92 -4.51 -5.55
CA LEU A 86 -15.30 -4.06 -5.45
C LEU A 86 -16.03 -4.78 -4.31
N TYR A 87 -15.87 -6.09 -4.20
CA TYR A 87 -16.46 -6.88 -3.12
C TYR A 87 -15.95 -6.41 -1.75
N ILE A 88 -14.64 -6.28 -1.58
CA ILE A 88 -14.04 -5.81 -0.33
C ILE A 88 -14.55 -4.40 0.03
N ALA A 89 -14.56 -3.48 -0.93
CA ALA A 89 -15.06 -2.11 -0.72
C ALA A 89 -16.52 -2.10 -0.23
N VAL A 90 -17.43 -2.82 -0.92
CA VAL A 90 -18.84 -2.89 -0.54
C VAL A 90 -19.01 -3.56 0.82
N SER A 91 -18.29 -4.64 1.09
CA SER A 91 -18.35 -5.35 2.37
C SER A 91 -17.88 -4.47 3.54
N LEU A 92 -16.83 -3.68 3.32
CA LEU A 92 -16.27 -2.79 4.33
C LEU A 92 -17.25 -1.66 4.68
N VAL A 93 -17.92 -1.10 3.69
CA VAL A 93 -18.97 -0.10 3.92
C VAL A 93 -20.06 -0.65 4.83
N ARG A 94 -20.50 -1.90 4.60
CA ARG A 94 -21.53 -2.55 5.44
C ARG A 94 -21.04 -2.79 6.87
N VAL A 95 -19.81 -3.26 7.04
CA VAL A 95 -19.20 -3.46 8.37
C VAL A 95 -19.11 -2.12 9.13
N ILE A 96 -18.68 -1.05 8.46
CA ILE A 96 -18.60 0.29 9.07
C ILE A 96 -19.98 0.81 9.45
N GLN A 97 -20.99 0.62 8.60
CA GLN A 97 -22.36 1.03 8.92
C GLN A 97 -22.89 0.26 10.13
N ALA A 98 -22.72 -1.06 10.17
CA ALA A 98 -23.09 -1.89 11.31
C ALA A 98 -22.39 -1.42 12.60
N ALA A 99 -21.09 -1.14 12.53
CA ALA A 99 -20.33 -0.66 13.68
C ALA A 99 -20.79 0.73 14.19
N ARG A 100 -21.36 1.56 13.31
CA ARG A 100 -21.91 2.87 13.69
C ARG A 100 -23.30 2.78 14.30
N ASN A 101 -24.05 1.74 13.96
CA ASN A 101 -25.41 1.53 14.43
C ASN A 101 -25.48 0.61 15.64
N ASP A 102 -24.32 0.27 16.24
CA ASP A 102 -24.20 -0.72 17.32
C ASP A 102 -24.76 -2.11 16.95
N ASP A 103 -24.83 -2.43 15.65
CA ASP A 103 -25.16 -3.76 15.14
C ASP A 103 -23.95 -4.71 15.32
N ASP A 104 -24.17 -6.03 15.20
CA ASP A 104 -23.10 -7.04 15.24
C ASP A 104 -22.21 -7.00 13.98
N TRP A 105 -21.32 -6.00 13.96
CA TRP A 105 -20.36 -5.77 12.89
C TRP A 105 -19.32 -6.89 12.79
N GLN A 106 -19.07 -7.62 13.87
CA GLN A 106 -18.11 -8.73 13.87
C GLN A 106 -18.65 -9.90 13.06
N GLN A 107 -19.93 -10.22 13.23
CA GLN A 107 -20.60 -11.22 12.41
C GLN A 107 -20.60 -10.83 10.93
N LEU A 108 -20.84 -9.55 10.60
CA LEU A 108 -20.75 -9.04 9.21
C LEU A 108 -19.32 -9.11 8.64
N ALA A 109 -18.30 -8.83 9.45
CA ALA A 109 -16.90 -8.82 9.02
C ALA A 109 -16.35 -10.23 8.75
N ARG A 110 -16.99 -11.28 9.28
CA ARG A 110 -16.52 -12.67 9.12
C ARG A 110 -16.39 -13.08 7.66
N ALA A 111 -17.39 -12.80 6.83
CA ALA A 111 -17.39 -13.19 5.42
C ALA A 111 -16.23 -12.56 4.62
N PRO A 112 -16.02 -11.23 4.63
CA PRO A 112 -14.90 -10.63 3.91
C PRO A 112 -13.54 -11.04 4.48
N MET A 113 -13.43 -11.25 5.80
CA MET A 113 -12.17 -11.70 6.42
C MET A 113 -11.78 -13.12 5.97
N ILE A 114 -12.73 -14.05 5.85
CA ILE A 114 -12.47 -15.41 5.34
C ILE A 114 -11.92 -15.34 3.91
N ILE A 115 -12.51 -14.50 3.06
CA ILE A 115 -12.09 -14.36 1.66
C ILE A 115 -10.66 -13.82 1.57
N VAL A 116 -10.33 -12.80 2.36
CA VAL A 116 -8.96 -12.25 2.42
C VAL A 116 -7.97 -13.32 2.89
N MET A 117 -8.33 -14.12 3.90
CA MET A 117 -7.49 -15.24 4.35
C MET A 117 -7.33 -16.35 3.33
N ALA A 118 -8.37 -16.67 2.57
CA ALA A 118 -8.26 -17.63 1.48
C ALA A 118 -7.23 -17.17 0.43
N VAL A 119 -7.22 -15.88 0.08
CA VAL A 119 -6.24 -15.32 -0.88
C VAL A 119 -4.82 -15.36 -0.30
N VAL A 120 -4.63 -15.01 0.98
CA VAL A 120 -3.31 -15.06 1.63
C VAL A 120 -2.77 -16.49 1.73
N ILE A 121 -3.62 -17.46 2.07
CA ILE A 121 -3.23 -18.88 2.07
C ILE A 121 -2.96 -19.35 0.64
N GLY A 122 -3.76 -18.90 -0.32
CA GLY A 122 -3.55 -19.14 -1.75
C GLY A 122 -2.19 -18.67 -2.23
N ASP A 123 -1.66 -17.58 -1.68
CA ASP A 123 -0.32 -17.06 -2.00
C ASP A 123 0.78 -18.06 -1.63
N VAL A 124 0.72 -18.64 -0.43
CA VAL A 124 1.66 -19.69 0.01
C VAL A 124 1.53 -20.93 -0.88
N LEU A 125 0.31 -21.33 -1.25
CA LEU A 125 0.11 -22.47 -2.14
C LEU A 125 0.59 -22.19 -3.57
N ALA A 126 0.39 -20.97 -4.08
CA ALA A 126 0.82 -20.56 -5.40
C ALA A 126 2.35 -20.59 -5.52
N THR A 127 3.07 -20.11 -4.51
CA THR A 127 4.55 -20.19 -4.51
C THR A 127 5.05 -21.63 -4.52
N LEU A 128 4.37 -22.55 -3.83
CA LEU A 128 4.68 -23.98 -3.85
C LEU A 128 4.41 -24.66 -5.20
N VAL A 129 3.35 -24.26 -5.90
CA VAL A 129 2.96 -24.86 -7.20
C VAL A 129 3.79 -24.30 -8.35
N VAL A 130 4.04 -22.99 -8.35
CA VAL A 130 4.80 -22.30 -9.40
C VAL A 130 6.31 -22.58 -9.28
N GLY A 131 6.78 -22.99 -8.10
CA GLY A 131 8.17 -23.40 -7.89
C GLY A 131 9.14 -22.21 -7.96
N ALA A 132 8.84 -21.15 -7.21
CA ALA A 132 9.78 -20.05 -6.99
C ALA A 132 11.05 -20.53 -6.27
#